data_AF-A0A1C2DRK1-F1
#
_entry.id   AF-A0A1C2DRK1-F1
#
_cell.length_a   1.000
_cell.length_b   1.000
_cell.length_c   1.000
_cell.angle_alpha   90.00
_cell.angle_beta   90.00
_cell.angle_gamma   90.00
#
_symmetry.space_group_name_H-M   'P 1'
#
loop_
_entity.id
_entity.type
_entity.pdbx_description
1 polymer ?
#
loop_
_entity_poly.entity_id
_entity_poly.type
_entity_poly.pdbx_seq_one_letter_code
_entity_poly.pdbx_strand_id
1 'polypeptide(L)'
;MDKKEIEKLIRNLGYHYPAMVTNQIISESQPVHHYDDEDTAEILLDNGIELVFWSETMRFESIVLSMQSTRARSSGLKDVLPDPLNLVHSREDALKHLGTPILSKSPLELVALEMFAWDLYQLKDSLHPEATLEIQYDKAMTAQTIIISLMDKNS
;
A
#
# COMPACT_ATOMS: atom_id res chain seq x y z
N MET A 1 -15.02 -0.90 1.99
CA MET A 1 -14.32 -1.54 0.85
C MET A 1 -14.43 -3.08 0.94
N ASP A 2 -14.23 -3.82 -0.16
CA ASP A 2 -14.10 -5.29 -0.21
C ASP A 2 -12.84 -5.77 -0.98
N LYS A 3 -12.62 -7.09 -1.01
CA LYS A 3 -11.46 -7.73 -1.68
C LYS A 3 -11.36 -7.40 -3.17
N LYS A 4 -12.49 -7.36 -3.88
CA LYS A 4 -12.51 -7.07 -5.32
C LYS A 4 -12.19 -5.60 -5.59
N GLU A 5 -12.64 -4.71 -4.71
CA GLU A 5 -12.32 -3.29 -4.80
C GLU A 5 -10.82 -3.05 -4.60
N ILE A 6 -10.16 -3.70 -3.62
CA ILE A 6 -8.71 -3.63 -3.45
C ILE A 6 -7.96 -4.23 -4.66
N GLU A 7 -8.39 -5.39 -5.16
CA GLU A 7 -7.81 -5.97 -6.38
C GLU A 7 -7.94 -5.03 -7.58
N LYS A 8 -9.09 -4.36 -7.71
CA LYS A 8 -9.31 -3.36 -8.76
C LYS A 8 -8.35 -2.18 -8.60
N LEU A 9 -8.13 -1.68 -7.40
CA LEU A 9 -7.14 -0.61 -7.15
C LEU A 9 -5.74 -1.07 -7.57
N ILE A 10 -5.28 -2.22 -7.06
CA ILE A 10 -3.94 -2.75 -7.36
C ILE A 10 -3.72 -2.92 -8.87
N ARG A 11 -4.71 -3.45 -9.59
CA ARG A 11 -4.65 -3.65 -11.05
C ARG A 11 -4.56 -2.37 -11.86
N ASN A 12 -4.95 -1.23 -11.30
CA ASN A 12 -4.98 0.05 -11.98
C ASN A 12 -3.90 1.01 -11.47
N LEU A 13 -2.91 0.53 -10.70
CA LEU A 13 -1.69 1.30 -10.47
C LEU A 13 -1.13 1.77 -11.82
N GLY A 14 -0.67 3.02 -11.87
CA GLY A 14 -0.19 3.70 -13.09
C GLY A 14 -1.26 4.45 -13.87
N TYR A 15 -2.54 4.30 -13.51
CA TYR A 15 -3.60 5.10 -14.10
C TYR A 15 -3.55 6.54 -13.60
N HIS A 16 -3.95 7.48 -14.47
CA HIS A 16 -4.11 8.87 -14.07
C HIS A 16 -5.46 9.06 -13.35
N TYR A 17 -5.52 9.95 -12.36
CA TYR A 17 -6.71 10.22 -11.57
C TYR A 17 -8.01 10.41 -12.41
N PRO A 18 -8.03 11.20 -13.51
CA PRO A 18 -9.24 11.35 -14.34
C PRO A 18 -9.73 10.02 -14.95
N ALA A 19 -8.80 9.13 -15.33
CA ALA A 19 -9.15 7.81 -15.83
C ALA A 19 -9.70 6.92 -14.72
N MET A 20 -9.20 7.05 -13.48
CA MET A 20 -9.73 6.31 -12.34
C MET A 20 -11.18 6.69 -12.03
N VAL A 21 -11.52 7.97 -12.07
CA VAL A 21 -12.90 8.46 -11.88
C VAL A 21 -13.80 8.03 -13.05
N THR A 22 -13.34 8.25 -14.29
CA THR A 22 -14.12 7.92 -15.50
C THR A 22 -14.46 6.43 -15.58
N ASN A 23 -13.52 5.56 -15.21
CA ASN A 23 -13.70 4.11 -15.19
C ASN A 23 -14.33 3.59 -13.89
N GLN A 24 -14.80 4.50 -13.02
CA GLN A 24 -15.47 4.18 -11.76
C GLN A 24 -14.61 3.24 -10.88
N ILE A 25 -13.29 3.42 -10.90
CA ILE A 25 -12.35 2.73 -10.00
C ILE A 25 -12.45 3.35 -8.61
N ILE A 26 -12.56 4.67 -8.55
CA ILE A 26 -12.84 5.45 -7.35
C ILE A 26 -13.98 6.44 -7.64
N SER A 27 -14.64 6.89 -6.57
CA SER A 27 -15.53 8.05 -6.65
C SER A 27 -14.71 9.32 -6.85
N GLU A 28 -15.34 10.35 -7.42
CA GLU A 28 -14.73 11.67 -7.51
C GLU A 28 -14.46 12.23 -6.10
N SER A 29 -13.19 12.51 -5.81
CA SER A 29 -12.72 13.05 -4.54
C SER A 29 -11.47 13.87 -4.78
N GLN A 30 -11.33 15.02 -4.12
CA GLN A 30 -10.18 15.89 -4.33
C GLN A 30 -8.91 15.27 -3.70
N PRO A 31 -7.85 15.00 -4.48
CA PRO A 31 -6.53 14.70 -3.94
C PRO A 31 -6.00 15.89 -3.15
N VAL A 32 -5.40 15.63 -2.00
CA VAL A 32 -4.91 16.63 -1.05
C VAL A 32 -3.39 16.53 -0.96
N HIS A 33 -2.71 17.67 -0.96
CA HIS A 33 -1.30 17.77 -0.57
C HIS A 33 -1.25 18.11 0.92
N HIS A 34 -0.37 17.45 1.68
CA HIS A 34 -0.16 17.81 3.09
C HIS A 34 0.72 19.04 3.22
N TYR A 35 1.63 19.26 2.26
CA TYR A 35 2.45 20.46 2.14
C TYR A 35 2.54 20.97 0.68
N ASP A 36 2.75 22.27 0.51
CA ASP A 36 2.76 22.94 -0.81
C ASP A 36 3.89 22.48 -1.74
N ASP A 37 4.94 21.85 -1.20
CA ASP A 37 6.13 21.35 -1.89
C ASP A 37 6.17 19.82 -1.99
N GLU A 38 5.07 19.12 -1.71
CA GLU A 38 5.00 17.67 -1.86
C GLU A 38 4.86 17.23 -3.31
N ASP A 39 5.77 16.35 -3.71
CA ASP A 39 5.73 15.64 -4.99
C ASP A 39 4.56 14.64 -5.09
N THR A 40 3.81 14.46 -4.00
CA THR A 40 2.65 13.57 -3.95
C THR A 40 1.35 14.27 -3.54
N ALA A 41 0.25 13.75 -4.05
CA ALA A 41 -1.11 14.08 -3.62
C ALA A 41 -1.80 12.81 -3.13
N GLU A 42 -2.65 12.92 -2.11
CA GLU A 42 -3.25 11.77 -1.46
C GLU A 42 -4.78 11.82 -1.43
N ILE A 43 -5.41 10.65 -1.51
CA ILE A 43 -6.83 10.45 -1.22
C ILE A 43 -6.95 9.41 -0.11
N LEU A 44 -7.53 9.81 1.03
CA LEU A 44 -8.01 8.85 2.03
C LEU A 44 -9.34 8.24 1.55
N LEU A 45 -9.29 7.01 1.03
CA LEU A 45 -10.44 6.36 0.41
C LEU A 45 -11.37 5.70 1.42
N ASP A 46 -10.79 5.01 2.39
CA ASP A 46 -11.48 4.38 3.51
C ASP A 46 -10.53 4.41 4.72
N ASN A 47 -11.02 4.04 5.89
CA ASN A 47 -10.21 4.09 7.09
C ASN A 47 -9.00 3.14 7.02
N GLY A 48 -7.80 3.73 6.99
CA GLY A 48 -6.54 3.01 6.86
C GLY A 48 -6.19 2.64 5.42
N ILE A 49 -6.81 3.27 4.43
CA ILE A 49 -6.54 3.03 3.00
C ILE A 49 -6.38 4.36 2.28
N GLU A 50 -5.14 4.63 1.90
CA GLU A 50 -4.74 5.87 1.25
C GLU A 50 -4.22 5.56 -0.16
N LEU A 51 -4.62 6.40 -1.11
CA LEU A 51 -4.15 6.36 -2.49
C LEU A 51 -3.19 7.51 -2.68
N VAL A 52 -1.99 7.20 -3.15
CA VAL A 52 -0.93 8.18 -3.38
C VAL A 52 -0.76 8.39 -4.88
N PHE A 53 -0.74 9.64 -5.29
CA PHE A 53 -0.59 10.08 -6.67
C PHE A 53 0.67 10.93 -6.81
N TRP A 54 1.35 10.85 -7.95
CA TRP A 54 2.39 11.82 -8.32
C TRP A 54 1.75 13.17 -8.63
N SER A 55 2.14 14.23 -7.94
CA SER A 55 1.50 15.55 -8.02
C SER A 55 1.51 16.15 -9.43
N GLU A 56 2.60 15.97 -10.18
CA GLU A 56 2.77 16.58 -11.50
C GLU A 56 1.85 15.98 -12.55
N THR A 57 1.67 14.66 -12.52
CA THR A 57 0.93 13.92 -13.56
C THR A 57 -0.41 13.39 -13.06
N MET A 58 -0.65 13.44 -11.76
CA MET A 58 -1.76 12.77 -11.08
C MET A 58 -1.81 11.26 -11.40
N ARG A 59 -0.64 10.65 -11.62
CA ARG A 59 -0.49 9.20 -11.83
C ARG A 59 -0.57 8.49 -10.50
N PHE A 60 -1.37 7.43 -10.42
CA PHE A 60 -1.59 6.64 -9.21
C PHE A 60 -0.40 5.72 -8.94
N GLU A 61 0.39 6.07 -7.93
CA GLU A 61 1.70 5.46 -7.66
C GLU A 61 1.65 4.36 -6.61
N SER A 62 0.82 4.54 -5.57
CA SER A 62 0.87 3.64 -4.41
C SER A 62 -0.44 3.56 -3.65
N ILE A 63 -0.64 2.42 -3.00
CA ILE A 63 -1.69 2.18 -2.01
C ILE A 63 -1.02 1.97 -0.67
N VAL A 64 -1.38 2.77 0.33
CA VAL A 64 -0.92 2.63 1.71
C VAL A 64 -2.04 2.05 2.56
N LEU A 65 -1.76 0.92 3.21
CA LEU A 65 -2.71 0.13 3.99
C LEU A 65 -2.25 0.09 5.45
N SER A 66 -2.90 0.89 6.30
CA SER A 66 -2.56 1.06 7.71
C SER A 66 -3.40 0.14 8.61
N MET A 67 -2.79 -0.95 9.10
CA MET A 67 -3.44 -2.02 9.86
C MET A 67 -3.85 -1.59 11.28
N GLN A 68 -3.22 -0.55 11.84
CA GLN A 68 -3.42 -0.08 13.21
C GLN A 68 -4.25 1.19 13.37
N SER A 69 -4.90 1.69 12.30
CA SER A 69 -5.69 2.93 12.38
C SER A 69 -6.65 2.90 13.58
N THR A 70 -6.58 3.91 14.45
CA THR A 70 -7.41 4.05 15.67
C THR A 70 -8.91 4.20 15.38
N ARG A 71 -9.27 4.44 14.11
CA ARG A 71 -10.64 4.44 13.60
C ARG A 71 -11.06 3.08 13.02
N ALA A 72 -10.14 2.12 12.93
CA ALA A 72 -10.44 0.77 12.47
C ALA A 72 -11.14 0.06 13.63
N ARG A 73 -12.45 -0.14 13.50
CA ARG A 73 -13.16 -1.14 14.31
C ARG A 73 -12.57 -2.52 14.00
N SER A 74 -11.50 -2.86 14.70
CA SER A 74 -11.06 -4.17 15.21
C SER A 74 -11.16 -5.43 14.31
N SER A 75 -11.43 -5.36 13.00
CA SER A 75 -11.39 -6.54 12.10
C SER A 75 -11.33 -6.25 10.59
N GLY A 76 -11.55 -5.04 10.09
CA GLY A 76 -11.94 -4.86 8.67
C GLY A 76 -10.86 -4.96 7.58
N LEU A 77 -9.64 -4.44 7.78
CA LEU A 77 -8.73 -4.22 6.65
C LEU A 77 -8.16 -5.53 6.09
N LYS A 78 -7.82 -6.48 6.95
CA LYS A 78 -7.21 -7.76 6.54
C LYS A 78 -8.19 -8.62 5.74
N ASP A 79 -9.46 -8.59 6.11
CA ASP A 79 -10.53 -9.35 5.44
C ASP A 79 -10.81 -8.86 4.02
N VAL A 80 -10.40 -7.63 3.70
CA VAL A 80 -10.58 -7.02 2.37
C VAL A 80 -9.32 -7.05 1.53
N LEU A 81 -8.23 -7.68 1.98
CA LEU A 81 -7.02 -7.83 1.17
C LEU A 81 -7.12 -9.04 0.22
N PRO A 82 -6.52 -8.96 -0.98
CA PRO A 82 -6.38 -10.10 -1.87
C PRO A 82 -5.53 -11.21 -1.27
N ASP A 83 -5.69 -12.46 -1.76
CA ASP A 83 -4.75 -13.51 -1.38
C ASP A 83 -3.39 -13.28 -2.09
N PRO A 84 -2.26 -13.54 -1.43
CA PRO A 84 -2.12 -14.04 -0.06
C PRO A 84 -1.96 -12.93 1.01
N LEU A 85 -2.17 -11.66 0.67
CA LEU A 85 -1.91 -10.51 1.57
C LEU A 85 -2.79 -10.53 2.82
N ASN A 86 -4.03 -11.03 2.71
CA ASN A 86 -4.91 -11.27 3.84
C ASN A 86 -4.34 -12.22 4.90
N LEU A 87 -3.38 -13.09 4.55
CA LEU A 87 -2.73 -14.03 5.47
C LEU A 87 -1.51 -13.43 6.16
N VAL A 88 -1.05 -12.24 5.75
CA VAL A 88 0.20 -11.66 6.24
C VAL A 88 -0.06 -10.83 7.50
N HIS A 89 0.10 -11.44 8.66
CA HIS A 89 -0.09 -10.76 9.96
C HIS A 89 1.22 -10.43 10.66
N SER A 90 2.26 -11.19 10.35
CA SER A 90 3.60 -11.07 10.91
C SER A 90 4.66 -11.25 9.83
N ARG A 91 5.91 -10.99 10.19
CA ARG A 91 7.04 -11.33 9.32
C ARG A 91 7.14 -12.84 9.04
N GLU A 92 6.78 -13.69 10.00
CA GLU A 92 6.75 -15.14 9.78
C GLU A 92 5.71 -15.53 8.71
N ASP A 93 4.51 -14.94 8.79
CA ASP A 93 3.47 -15.17 7.78
C ASP A 93 3.90 -14.66 6.41
N ALA A 94 4.54 -13.48 6.36
CA ALA A 94 5.08 -12.92 5.13
C ALA A 94 6.07 -13.89 4.47
N LEU A 95 7.03 -14.41 5.24
CA LEU A 95 8.01 -15.37 4.74
C LEU A 95 7.36 -16.68 4.27
N LYS A 96 6.34 -17.15 5.01
CA LYS A 96 5.61 -18.38 4.69
C LYS A 96 4.75 -18.25 3.43
N HIS A 97 4.10 -17.12 3.22
CA HIS A 97 3.09 -16.93 2.18
C HIS A 97 3.60 -16.18 0.94
N LEU A 98 4.64 -15.35 1.09
CA LEU A 98 5.25 -14.55 0.03
C LEU A 98 6.64 -15.06 -0.38
N GLY A 99 7.28 -15.88 0.47
CA GLY A 99 8.62 -16.39 0.24
C GLY A 99 9.71 -15.45 0.76
N THR A 100 10.87 -15.42 0.11
CA THR A 100 12.01 -14.59 0.54
C THR A 100 11.88 -13.17 -0.02
N PRO A 101 12.02 -12.11 0.79
CA PRO A 101 12.01 -10.74 0.31
C PRO A 101 13.21 -10.44 -0.60
N ILE A 102 13.02 -9.50 -1.53
CA ILE A 102 14.08 -8.92 -2.37
C ILE A 102 15.06 -8.14 -1.49
N LEU A 103 14.51 -7.40 -0.52
CA LEU A 103 15.29 -6.58 0.39
C LEU A 103 14.63 -6.58 1.77
N SER A 104 15.45 -6.61 2.81
CA SER A 104 15.03 -6.49 4.20
C SER A 104 15.87 -5.42 4.87
N LYS A 105 15.25 -4.58 5.71
CA LYS A 105 15.95 -3.68 6.62
C LYS A 105 15.59 -3.94 8.06
N SER A 106 16.58 -3.80 8.93
CA SER A 106 16.48 -4.12 10.35
C SER A 106 16.44 -2.86 11.22
N PRO A 107 16.07 -2.97 12.51
CA PRO A 107 15.87 -1.82 13.40
C PRO A 107 17.13 -1.01 13.65
N LEU A 108 18.30 -1.64 13.55
CA LEU A 108 19.60 -0.98 13.64
C LEU A 108 19.78 0.09 12.56
N GLU A 109 19.01 0.00 11.47
CA GLU A 109 19.06 0.92 10.32
C GLU A 109 17.91 1.96 10.34
N LEU A 110 16.97 1.89 11.31
CA LEU A 110 15.68 2.62 11.30
C LEU A 110 15.39 3.42 12.58
N VAL A 111 16.41 3.74 13.38
CA VAL A 111 16.32 4.30 14.75
C VAL A 111 15.44 5.57 14.87
N ALA A 112 15.14 6.28 13.77
CA ALA A 112 14.37 7.53 13.75
C ALA A 112 12.89 7.42 13.34
N LEU A 113 12.38 6.26 12.89
CA LEU A 113 11.12 6.20 12.14
C LEU A 113 9.92 5.49 12.81
N GLU A 114 9.99 5.13 14.10
CA GLU A 114 8.99 4.26 14.79
C GLU A 114 8.73 2.88 14.13
N MET A 115 9.29 2.64 12.94
CA MET A 115 9.37 1.37 12.26
C MET A 115 10.53 0.55 12.82
N PHE A 116 10.27 -0.73 13.10
CA PHE A 116 11.32 -1.62 13.60
C PHE A 116 11.98 -2.36 12.43
N ALA A 117 11.24 -2.88 11.47
CA ALA A 117 11.80 -3.54 10.30
C ALA A 117 10.89 -3.35 9.10
N TRP A 118 11.43 -3.58 7.91
CA TRP A 118 10.60 -3.76 6.72
C TRP A 118 11.19 -4.78 5.77
N ASP A 119 10.31 -5.42 5.01
CA ASP A 119 10.65 -6.34 3.93
C ASP A 119 9.99 -5.87 2.63
N LEU A 120 10.71 -5.95 1.52
CA LEU A 120 10.24 -5.62 0.17
C LEU A 120 10.17 -6.89 -0.66
N TYR A 121 9.04 -7.11 -1.31
CA TYR A 121 8.74 -8.24 -2.17
C TYR A 121 8.34 -7.75 -3.56
N GLN A 122 8.55 -8.60 -4.57
CA GLN A 122 7.87 -8.43 -5.85
C GLN A 122 6.38 -8.73 -5.61
N LEU A 123 5.49 -7.85 -6.06
CA LEU A 123 4.07 -8.20 -6.02
C LEU A 123 3.81 -9.33 -7.03
N LYS A 124 2.93 -10.26 -6.67
CA LYS A 124 2.56 -11.35 -7.57
C LYS A 124 2.04 -10.80 -8.90
N ASP A 125 2.61 -11.25 -10.02
CA ASP A 125 2.27 -10.79 -11.38
C ASP A 125 0.78 -10.83 -11.69
N SER A 126 0.05 -11.80 -11.12
CA SER A 126 -1.39 -11.93 -11.29
C SER A 126 -2.20 -10.77 -10.69
N LEU A 127 -1.62 -10.04 -9.73
CA LEU A 127 -2.20 -8.83 -9.14
C LEU A 127 -1.76 -7.59 -9.93
N HIS A 128 -0.45 -7.39 -10.08
CA HIS A 128 0.13 -6.37 -10.95
C HIS A 128 1.61 -6.69 -11.23
N PRO A 129 2.04 -6.83 -12.49
CA PRO A 129 3.41 -7.25 -12.83
C PRO A 129 4.48 -6.19 -12.54
N GLU A 130 4.10 -4.91 -12.56
CA GLU A 130 5.04 -3.79 -12.40
C GLU A 130 4.97 -3.15 -11.01
N ALA A 131 4.58 -3.91 -9.99
CA ALA A 131 4.42 -3.40 -8.64
C ALA A 131 5.27 -4.17 -7.61
N THR A 132 5.70 -3.46 -6.58
CA THR A 132 6.32 -4.01 -5.37
C THR A 132 5.36 -3.99 -4.20
N LEU A 133 5.67 -4.83 -3.21
CA LEU A 133 4.98 -4.91 -1.94
C LEU A 133 5.99 -4.68 -0.81
N GLU A 134 5.87 -3.56 -0.11
CA GLU A 134 6.61 -3.31 1.13
C GLU A 134 5.72 -3.63 2.33
N ILE A 135 6.29 -4.28 3.34
CA ILE A 135 5.63 -4.56 4.61
C ILE A 135 6.48 -3.99 5.73
N GLN A 136 5.87 -3.12 6.53
CA GLN A 136 6.50 -2.49 7.66
C GLN A 136 6.03 -3.17 8.95
N TYR A 137 6.97 -3.42 9.85
CA TYR A 137 6.75 -4.19 11.07
C TYR A 137 7.03 -3.38 12.33
N ASP A 138 6.28 -3.68 13.39
CA ASP A 138 6.57 -3.21 14.74
C ASP A 138 7.67 -4.03 15.44
N LYS A 139 7.92 -3.69 16.72
CA LYS A 139 8.93 -4.38 17.56
C LYS A 139 8.64 -5.88 17.77
N ALA A 140 7.38 -6.28 17.69
CA ALA A 140 6.96 -7.68 17.80
C ALA A 140 6.96 -8.40 16.43
N MET A 141 7.47 -7.75 15.38
CA MET A 141 7.43 -8.21 13.99
C MET A 141 6.00 -8.43 13.46
N THR A 142 5.03 -7.70 14.02
CA THR A 142 3.65 -7.67 13.53
C THR A 142 3.56 -6.69 12.37
N ALA A 143 2.86 -7.07 11.30
CA ALA A 143 2.66 -6.20 10.13
C ALA A 143 1.76 -5.01 10.50
N GLN A 144 2.28 -3.80 10.27
CA GLN A 144 1.63 -2.53 10.60
C GLN A 144 1.14 -1.79 9.37
N THR A 145 1.98 -1.75 8.35
CA THR A 145 1.69 -1.05 7.10
C THR A 145 2.03 -1.98 5.95
N ILE A 146 1.13 -2.05 4.97
CA ILE A 146 1.42 -2.64 3.67
C ILE A 146 1.38 -1.52 2.65
N ILE A 147 2.44 -1.41 1.86
CA ILE A 147 2.53 -0.43 0.77
C ILE A 147 2.68 -1.20 -0.54
N ILE A 148 1.77 -0.94 -1.47
CA ILE A 148 1.84 -1.50 -2.83
C ILE A 148 2.16 -0.34 -3.75
N SER A 149 3.30 -0.40 -4.44
CA SER A 149 3.82 0.72 -5.24
C SER A 149 4.21 0.26 -6.63
N LEU A 150 4.08 1.13 -7.63
CA LEU A 150 4.73 0.94 -8.92
C LEU A 150 6.25 0.89 -8.75
N MET A 151 6.90 0.02 -9.53
CA MET A 151 8.36 -0.07 -9.56
C MET A 151 9.01 1.12 -10.27
N ASP A 152 8.36 1.64 -11.31
CA ASP A 152 8.85 2.78 -12.08
C ASP A 152 8.23 4.07 -11.56
N LYS A 153 8.91 4.69 -10.59
CA LYS A 153 8.59 6.04 -10.13
C LYS A 153 9.22 7.02 -11.14
N ASN A 154 8.40 7.85 -11.79
CA ASN A 154 8.77 8.97 -12.68
C ASN A 154 8.73 8.75 -14.21
N SER A 155 7.87 7.86 -14.74
CA SER A 155 7.65 7.75 -16.20
C SER A 155 6.48 8.55 -16.77
#